data_AF-A0A7S9D069-F1
#
_entry.id   AF-A0A7S9D069-F1
#
_cell.length_a   1.000
_cell.length_b   1.000
_cell.length_c   1.000
_cell.angle_alpha   90.00
_cell.angle_beta   90.00
_cell.angle_gamma   90.00
#
_symmetry.space_group_name_H-M   'P 1'
#
loop_
_entity.id
_entity.type
_entity.pdbx_description
1 polymer ?
#
loop_
_entity_poly.entity_id
_entity_poly.type
_entity_poly.pdbx_seq_one_letter_code
_entity_poly.pdbx_strand_id
1 'polypeptide(L)'
;MSRPPLISRRLLLTGFWLAGTAIARAQVKRGTDQGIGGTGITRGDDHGIGGTGIVGVIQRFGSIYVNGERVTYASDVPVRIDGEAATPKALRIGQLARVVAMRQADGTLVTRNIAIASEVSGPIESVKGNELTVLGQKVVASGKESKLRAGTQVAVFGLRRTDGVIVASLVEQRQNAAERVTGLVERGPNGLHIGGLKLNGVDPLLAGQRVQIEGSASQGAMQAARTRIDDFSDLVGASRLSIEAYVQRAGSSLQLGSGLIAHDSSRFGPAAGEARMVVNGMFDRSRGLQIDSAQAISQVPGSQAPGGGSNPNRSPGGGSILHPNRTTPAPSGTQPGPTGAPAPGSGPGANPGSAPPGPSGPSGPGGFGTPGGGPMGPGGGMGGGGFGGPGGGMGGGRR
;
A
#
# COMPACT_ATOMS: atom_id res chain seq x y z
N MET A 1 -29.11 46.30 -54.15
CA MET A 1 -30.00 45.82 -53.08
C MET A 1 -30.40 44.38 -53.38
N SER A 2 -29.89 43.39 -52.63
CA SER A 2 -30.52 42.06 -52.41
C SER A 2 -29.53 41.11 -51.70
N ARG A 3 -29.98 40.46 -50.62
CA ARG A 3 -29.29 39.33 -49.94
C ARG A 3 -29.81 37.97 -50.52
N PRO A 4 -29.36 36.81 -50.00
CA PRO A 4 -28.31 35.89 -50.48
C PRO A 4 -28.91 34.58 -51.07
N PRO A 5 -28.16 33.47 -51.22
CA PRO A 5 -28.44 32.37 -50.26
C PRO A 5 -27.25 31.50 -49.83
N LEU A 6 -27.53 30.76 -48.76
CA LEU A 6 -26.74 29.74 -48.07
C LEU A 6 -26.70 28.42 -48.85
N ILE A 7 -25.57 27.71 -48.85
CA ILE A 7 -25.52 26.26 -49.11
C ILE A 7 -24.70 25.58 -48.02
N SER A 8 -25.37 24.66 -47.33
CA SER A 8 -24.87 23.70 -46.35
C SER A 8 -24.88 22.30 -46.98
N ARG A 9 -24.13 21.36 -46.35
CA ARG A 9 -24.03 19.89 -46.55
C ARG A 9 -22.70 19.48 -47.20
N ARG A 10 -21.78 18.90 -46.42
CA ARG A 10 -21.68 17.46 -46.09
C ARG A 10 -21.60 16.57 -47.33
N LEU A 11 -20.55 15.77 -47.36
CA LEU A 11 -20.18 14.73 -48.33
C LEU A 11 -19.62 15.22 -49.67
N LEU A 12 -18.31 15.13 -49.82
CA LEU A 12 -17.76 14.45 -51.00
C LEU A 12 -16.49 13.69 -50.60
N LEU A 13 -16.67 12.37 -50.57
CA LEU A 13 -15.68 11.33 -50.37
C LEU A 13 -14.79 11.17 -51.62
N THR A 14 -13.60 10.61 -51.37
CA THR A 14 -12.84 9.67 -52.23
C THR A 14 -12.22 10.15 -53.54
N GLY A 15 -10.89 10.02 -53.63
CA GLY A 15 -10.10 9.95 -54.86
C GLY A 15 -8.69 9.43 -54.56
N PHE A 16 -8.41 8.20 -55.00
CA PHE A 16 -7.22 7.38 -54.72
C PHE A 16 -6.22 7.47 -55.90
N TRP A 17 -4.95 7.09 -55.63
CA TRP A 17 -3.94 6.49 -56.54
C TRP A 17 -2.79 7.31 -57.20
N LEU A 18 -1.57 6.81 -56.91
CA LEU A 18 -0.39 6.48 -57.78
C LEU A 18 0.56 7.56 -58.34
N ALA A 19 1.78 7.57 -57.78
CA ALA A 19 3.10 7.53 -58.45
C ALA A 19 4.18 7.36 -57.34
N GLY A 20 5.24 6.54 -57.36
CA GLY A 20 5.94 5.78 -58.40
C GLY A 20 7.44 6.20 -58.42
N THR A 21 8.37 5.24 -58.18
CA THR A 21 9.87 5.26 -58.37
C THR A 21 10.75 5.96 -57.30
N ALA A 22 11.96 5.52 -56.89
CA ALA A 22 12.82 4.34 -57.16
C ALA A 22 13.92 4.19 -56.06
N ILE A 23 14.62 3.05 -56.08
CA ILE A 23 15.57 2.48 -55.12
C ILE A 23 17.01 3.00 -55.30
N ALA A 24 17.78 3.14 -54.20
CA ALA A 24 19.24 2.98 -54.22
C ALA A 24 19.75 2.27 -52.95
N ARG A 25 20.36 1.09 -53.13
CA ARG A 25 21.15 0.38 -52.11
C ARG A 25 22.63 0.67 -52.36
N ALA A 26 23.39 0.92 -51.29
CA ALA A 26 24.84 0.82 -51.31
C ALA A 26 25.29 -0.24 -50.29
N GLN A 27 25.90 -1.31 -50.80
CA GLN A 27 26.63 -2.31 -50.03
C GLN A 27 28.10 -1.89 -49.99
N VAL A 28 28.74 -1.99 -48.82
CA VAL A 28 30.20 -2.02 -48.70
C VAL A 28 30.57 -3.28 -47.90
N LYS A 29 31.50 -4.07 -48.44
CA LYS A 29 31.89 -5.40 -47.95
C LYS A 29 33.29 -5.35 -47.34
N ARG A 30 33.36 -5.78 -46.08
CA ARG A 30 34.43 -6.46 -45.29
C ARG A 30 35.92 -6.11 -45.53
N GLY A 31 36.56 -5.68 -44.44
CA GLY A 31 37.93 -6.05 -44.09
C GLY A 31 37.92 -7.11 -42.99
N THR A 32 38.75 -8.14 -43.16
CA THR A 32 39.06 -9.22 -42.21
C THR A 32 40.01 -8.74 -41.13
N ASP A 33 39.67 -8.94 -39.87
CA ASP A 33 40.67 -9.04 -38.81
C ASP A 33 40.36 -10.26 -37.93
N GLN A 34 41.43 -11.03 -37.70
CA GLN A 34 41.45 -12.23 -36.87
C GLN A 34 41.90 -11.81 -35.48
N GLY A 35 40.97 -11.83 -34.53
CA GLY A 35 41.27 -11.74 -33.10
C GLY A 35 40.76 -12.98 -32.39
N ILE A 36 41.63 -13.97 -32.21
CA ILE A 36 41.46 -15.05 -31.23
C ILE A 36 41.72 -14.44 -29.85
N GLY A 37 40.73 -14.40 -28.98
CA GLY A 37 40.91 -13.91 -27.61
C GLY A 37 39.60 -13.69 -26.88
N GLY A 38 39.11 -14.73 -26.22
CA GLY A 38 37.94 -14.66 -25.36
C GLY A 38 37.53 -16.06 -24.97
N THR A 39 38.26 -16.64 -24.02
CA THR A 39 37.83 -17.86 -23.33
C THR A 39 36.40 -17.61 -22.85
N GLY A 40 35.46 -18.35 -23.41
CA GLY A 40 34.07 -18.34 -22.98
C GLY A 40 34.02 -18.60 -21.48
N ILE A 41 33.77 -17.55 -20.72
CA ILE A 41 33.19 -17.69 -19.40
C ILE A 41 31.80 -18.24 -19.70
N THR A 42 31.65 -19.54 -19.47
CA THR A 42 30.36 -20.21 -19.47
C THR A 42 29.45 -19.40 -18.56
N ARG A 43 28.36 -18.88 -19.15
CA ARG A 43 27.21 -18.30 -18.46
C ARG A 43 26.59 -19.40 -17.59
N GLY A 44 27.15 -19.54 -16.40
CA GLY A 44 26.61 -20.25 -15.25
C GLY A 44 26.69 -19.24 -14.11
N ASP A 45 25.53 -18.93 -13.53
CA ASP A 45 25.33 -17.99 -12.43
C ASP A 45 25.35 -16.49 -12.82
N ASP A 46 24.30 -16.08 -13.55
CA ASP A 46 23.86 -14.67 -13.64
C ASP A 46 23.43 -14.18 -12.24
N HIS A 47 24.40 -13.88 -11.36
CA HIS A 47 24.17 -13.02 -10.22
C HIS A 47 24.03 -11.58 -10.75
N GLY A 48 22.79 -11.22 -11.05
CA GLY A 48 22.40 -9.90 -11.54
C GLY A 48 23.05 -8.77 -10.74
N ILE A 49 23.81 -7.94 -11.44
CA ILE A 49 24.47 -6.73 -10.93
C ILE A 49 23.44 -5.66 -10.48
N GLY A 50 22.16 -5.82 -10.82
CA GLY A 50 21.07 -4.95 -10.37
C GLY A 50 20.44 -5.45 -9.07
N GLY A 51 20.16 -4.53 -8.15
CA GLY A 51 19.42 -4.84 -6.93
C GLY A 51 17.98 -5.25 -7.20
N THR A 52 17.30 -5.74 -6.16
CA THR A 52 15.84 -5.94 -6.16
C THR A 52 15.18 -4.78 -5.43
N GLY A 53 14.31 -4.05 -6.11
CA GLY A 53 13.44 -3.07 -5.49
C GLY A 53 12.29 -3.77 -4.78
N ILE A 54 12.22 -3.67 -3.46
CA ILE A 54 11.19 -4.30 -2.64
C ILE A 54 10.24 -3.21 -2.16
N VAL A 55 8.96 -3.38 -2.49
CA VAL A 55 7.86 -2.52 -2.03
C VAL A 55 6.89 -3.39 -1.25
N GLY A 56 6.65 -3.06 0.01
CA GLY A 56 5.70 -3.82 0.83
C GLY A 56 5.68 -3.41 2.29
N VAL A 57 4.78 -4.02 3.04
CA VAL A 57 4.55 -3.67 4.45
C VAL A 57 5.64 -4.28 5.33
N ILE A 58 6.20 -3.50 6.27
CA ILE A 58 7.11 -4.01 7.30
C ILE A 58 6.35 -4.96 8.21
N GLN A 59 6.78 -6.23 8.25
CA GLN A 59 6.09 -7.30 8.96
C GLN A 59 6.63 -7.49 10.39
N ARG A 60 7.95 -7.36 10.58
CA ARG A 60 8.66 -7.55 11.86
C ARG A 60 10.09 -6.97 11.81
N PHE A 61 10.76 -6.94 12.97
CA PHE A 61 12.11 -6.39 13.16
C PHE A 61 13.18 -7.44 13.52
N GLY A 62 14.46 -7.02 13.46
CA GLY A 62 15.66 -7.85 13.54
C GLY A 62 16.56 -7.78 12.29
N SER A 63 16.62 -6.61 11.62
CA SER A 63 16.48 -6.39 10.15
C SER A 63 14.99 -6.15 9.81
N ILE A 64 14.69 -5.48 8.70
CA ILE A 64 13.29 -5.33 8.28
C ILE A 64 12.88 -6.57 7.51
N TYR A 65 11.68 -7.07 7.78
CA TYR A 65 11.08 -8.14 6.99
C TYR A 65 9.98 -7.57 6.12
N VAL A 66 10.14 -7.66 4.80
CA VAL A 66 9.22 -7.12 3.80
C VAL A 66 9.03 -8.18 2.72
N ASN A 67 7.79 -8.47 2.33
CA ASN A 67 7.46 -9.53 1.36
C ASN A 67 8.01 -10.92 1.75
N GLY A 68 8.21 -11.18 3.05
CA GLY A 68 8.83 -12.41 3.55
C GLY A 68 10.37 -12.41 3.54
N GLU A 69 11.00 -11.46 2.85
CA GLU A 69 12.46 -11.32 2.74
C GLU A 69 13.04 -10.57 3.95
N ARG A 70 14.20 -11.03 4.43
CA ARG A 70 14.97 -10.34 5.47
C ARG A 70 15.95 -9.36 4.82
N VAL A 71 15.73 -8.06 5.00
CA VAL A 71 16.62 -7.02 4.47
C VAL A 71 17.40 -6.36 5.61
N THR A 72 18.71 -6.60 5.62
CA THR A 72 19.66 -6.06 6.59
C THR A 72 20.06 -4.63 6.22
N TYR A 73 20.32 -3.80 7.23
CA TYR A 73 20.74 -2.41 7.06
C TYR A 73 21.66 -2.00 8.22
N ALA A 74 22.51 -1.01 7.98
CA ALA A 74 23.39 -0.43 9.00
C ALA A 74 22.61 0.48 9.96
N SER A 75 23.11 0.68 11.19
CA SER A 75 22.43 1.50 12.21
C SER A 75 22.26 2.97 11.82
N ASP A 76 23.07 3.46 10.89
CA ASP A 76 23.08 4.81 10.34
C ASP A 76 22.43 4.88 8.95
N VAL A 77 21.72 3.83 8.50
CA VAL A 77 21.08 3.81 7.19
C VAL A 77 20.16 5.04 7.04
N PRO A 78 20.29 5.80 5.95
CA PRO A 78 19.37 6.90 5.65
C PRO A 78 17.93 6.41 5.55
N VAL A 79 17.04 6.99 6.35
CA VAL A 79 15.59 6.75 6.30
C VAL A 79 14.88 8.01 5.86
N ARG A 80 13.92 7.88 4.97
CA ARG A 80 12.98 8.95 4.63
C ARG A 80 11.55 8.50 4.86
N ILE A 81 10.76 9.28 5.60
CA ILE A 81 9.33 9.04 5.79
C ILE A 81 8.58 10.15 5.05
N ASP A 82 7.81 9.77 4.04
CA ASP A 82 7.08 10.70 3.17
C ASP A 82 7.97 11.80 2.58
N GLY A 83 9.23 11.46 2.30
CA GLY A 83 10.22 12.38 1.77
C GLY A 83 10.91 13.27 2.82
N GLU A 84 10.61 13.16 4.11
CA GLU A 84 11.33 13.85 5.19
C GLU A 84 12.41 12.96 5.79
N ALA A 85 13.54 13.54 6.21
CA ALA A 85 14.63 12.78 6.82
C ALA A 85 14.22 12.23 8.20
N ALA A 86 14.47 10.95 8.41
CA ALA A 86 14.17 10.24 9.65
C ALA A 86 15.34 9.32 10.03
N THR A 87 15.19 8.63 11.16
CA THR A 87 16.16 7.62 11.62
C THR A 87 15.55 6.23 11.59
N PRO A 88 16.36 5.16 11.60
CA PRO A 88 15.85 3.78 11.72
C PRO A 88 14.96 3.54 12.94
N LYS A 89 15.12 4.34 14.01
CA LYS A 89 14.26 4.30 15.21
C LYS A 89 12.82 4.74 14.94
N ALA A 90 12.55 5.43 13.84
CA ALA A 90 11.20 5.84 13.44
C ALA A 90 10.45 4.75 12.65
N LEU A 91 11.14 3.66 12.26
CA LEU A 91 10.50 2.55 11.57
C LEU A 91 9.48 1.86 12.48
N ARG A 92 8.35 1.44 11.91
CA ARG A 92 7.28 0.72 12.61
C ARG A 92 6.78 -0.45 11.76
N ILE A 93 6.36 -1.52 12.43
CA ILE A 93 5.57 -2.59 11.78
C ILE A 93 4.29 -1.97 11.23
N GLY A 94 3.92 -2.37 10.01
CA GLY A 94 2.74 -1.84 9.32
C GLY A 94 3.03 -0.62 8.43
N GLN A 95 4.22 -0.03 8.46
CA GLN A 95 4.63 0.97 7.47
C GLN A 95 4.88 0.33 6.09
N LEU A 96 4.57 1.04 5.01
CA LEU A 96 4.89 0.63 3.64
C LEU A 96 6.32 1.07 3.31
N ALA A 97 7.23 0.09 3.23
CA ALA A 97 8.63 0.30 2.90
C ALA A 97 8.89 0.15 1.41
N ARG A 98 9.85 0.94 0.93
CA ARG A 98 10.43 0.90 -0.41
C ARG A 98 11.95 0.90 -0.25
N VAL A 99 12.58 -0.17 -0.70
CA VAL A 99 14.02 -0.38 -0.53
C VAL A 99 14.63 -0.99 -1.78
N VAL A 100 15.87 -0.63 -2.09
CA VAL A 100 16.69 -1.41 -3.03
C VAL A 100 17.58 -2.34 -2.23
N ALA A 101 17.37 -3.64 -2.39
CA ALA A 101 18.13 -4.68 -1.73
C ALA A 101 19.16 -5.29 -2.69
N MET A 102 20.42 -5.28 -2.28
CA MET A 102 21.52 -5.95 -2.99
C MET A 102 21.81 -7.28 -2.29
N ARG A 103 21.93 -8.34 -3.08
CA ARG A 103 22.35 -9.65 -2.58
C ARG A 103 23.86 -9.67 -2.43
N GLN A 104 24.33 -9.96 -1.23
CA GLN A 104 25.74 -10.17 -0.91
C GLN A 104 26.17 -11.59 -1.30
N ALA A 105 27.48 -11.85 -1.31
CA ALA A 105 28.04 -13.16 -1.65
C ALA A 105 27.60 -14.28 -0.69
N ASP A 106 27.29 -13.94 0.56
CA ASP A 106 26.74 -14.85 1.58
C ASP A 106 25.23 -15.11 1.42
N GLY A 107 24.61 -14.53 0.40
CA GLY A 107 23.18 -14.62 0.13
C GLY A 107 22.32 -13.61 0.90
N THR A 108 22.89 -12.80 1.80
CA THR A 108 22.14 -11.80 2.59
C THR A 108 21.67 -10.65 1.70
N LEU A 109 20.42 -10.20 1.91
CA LEU A 109 19.91 -8.98 1.29
C LEU A 109 20.26 -7.78 2.17
N VAL A 110 20.95 -6.80 1.59
CA VAL A 110 21.37 -5.57 2.28
C VAL A 110 20.84 -4.34 1.54
N THR A 111 20.34 -3.36 2.28
CA THR A 111 19.94 -2.07 1.71
C THR A 111 20.77 -0.91 2.26
N ARG A 112 20.87 0.16 1.46
CA ARG A 112 21.58 1.40 1.80
C ARG A 112 20.65 2.59 2.01
N ASN A 113 19.35 2.44 1.76
CA ASN A 113 18.36 3.47 1.98
C ASN A 113 17.01 2.82 2.30
N ILE A 114 16.20 3.51 3.10
CA ILE A 114 14.83 3.07 3.37
C ILE A 114 13.90 4.24 3.16
N ALA A 115 12.99 4.12 2.20
CA ALA A 115 11.89 5.05 2.03
C ALA A 115 10.61 4.44 2.60
N ILE A 116 9.85 5.24 3.33
CA ILE A 116 8.54 4.89 3.87
C ILE A 116 7.51 5.82 3.23
N ALA A 117 6.43 5.25 2.73
CA ALA A 117 5.40 6.00 2.01
C ALA A 117 4.02 5.78 2.63
N SER A 118 3.37 6.85 3.07
CA SER A 118 1.94 6.84 3.40
C SER A 118 1.08 7.00 2.14
N GLU A 119 -0.09 6.36 2.14
CA GLU A 119 -1.10 6.57 1.09
C GLU A 119 -1.81 7.91 1.29
N VAL A 120 -2.01 8.32 2.54
CA VAL A 120 -2.63 9.61 2.90
C VAL A 120 -2.16 10.07 4.27
N SER A 121 -1.93 11.38 4.42
CA SER A 121 -1.63 12.06 5.68
C SER A 121 -2.52 13.29 5.79
N GLY A 122 -3.33 13.38 6.84
CA GLY A 122 -4.34 14.43 6.96
C GLY A 122 -5.25 14.27 8.17
N PRO A 123 -6.17 15.21 8.40
CA PRO A 123 -7.20 15.07 9.41
C PRO A 123 -8.21 13.99 9.00
N ILE A 124 -8.65 13.20 9.98
CA ILE A 124 -9.78 12.29 9.78
C ILE A 124 -11.05 13.10 9.59
N GLU A 125 -11.77 12.88 8.49
CA GLU A 125 -13.05 13.50 8.19
C GLU A 125 -14.20 12.75 8.84
N SER A 126 -14.17 11.42 8.84
CA SER A 126 -15.19 10.59 9.47
C SER A 126 -14.66 9.24 9.95
N VAL A 127 -15.35 8.65 10.93
CA VAL A 127 -15.06 7.32 11.50
C VAL A 127 -16.39 6.56 11.59
N LYS A 128 -16.44 5.35 11.02
CA LYS A 128 -17.61 4.45 11.06
C LYS A 128 -17.13 3.00 11.24
N GLY A 129 -17.20 2.49 12.47
CA GLY A 129 -16.68 1.16 12.77
C GLY A 129 -15.18 1.09 12.49
N ASN A 130 -14.77 0.25 11.53
CA ASN A 130 -13.38 0.13 11.08
C ASN A 130 -13.07 0.95 9.82
N GLU A 131 -14.05 1.72 9.32
CA GLU A 131 -13.86 2.60 8.17
C GLU A 131 -13.52 4.03 8.62
N LEU A 132 -12.51 4.62 7.99
CA LEU A 132 -12.11 6.00 8.16
C LEU A 132 -12.21 6.72 6.82
N THR A 133 -12.47 8.02 6.85
CA THR A 133 -12.22 8.90 5.71
C THR A 133 -11.14 9.90 6.08
N VAL A 134 -10.09 10.00 5.28
CA VAL A 134 -8.98 10.94 5.48
C VAL A 134 -8.71 11.63 4.14
N LEU A 135 -8.87 12.95 4.06
CA LEU A 135 -8.71 13.72 2.81
C LEU A 135 -9.46 13.07 1.62
N GLY A 136 -10.76 12.79 1.79
CA GLY A 136 -11.60 12.12 0.79
C GLY A 136 -11.22 10.67 0.45
N GLN A 137 -10.22 10.08 1.12
CA GLN A 137 -9.81 8.69 0.90
C GLN A 137 -10.55 7.75 1.84
N LYS A 138 -11.15 6.69 1.29
CA LYS A 138 -11.73 5.61 2.09
C LYS A 138 -10.62 4.69 2.60
N VAL A 139 -10.62 4.43 3.89
CA VAL A 139 -9.64 3.59 4.58
C VAL A 139 -10.36 2.53 5.38
N VAL A 140 -9.98 1.26 5.22
CA VAL A 140 -10.40 0.15 6.08
C VAL A 140 -9.24 -0.20 7.00
N ALA A 141 -9.44 -0.05 8.30
CA ALA A 141 -8.45 -0.35 9.32
C ALA A 141 -8.77 -1.67 10.06
N SER A 142 -7.83 -2.15 10.88
CA SER A 142 -7.98 -3.43 11.58
C SER A 142 -8.87 -3.36 12.83
N GLY A 143 -9.38 -2.17 13.18
CA GLY A 143 -10.27 -1.94 14.33
C GLY A 143 -9.53 -1.76 15.67
N LYS A 144 -8.19 -1.78 15.66
CA LYS A 144 -7.35 -1.48 16.84
C LYS A 144 -7.30 0.02 17.13
N GLU A 145 -7.78 0.83 16.21
CA GLU A 145 -7.75 2.29 16.19
C GLU A 145 -8.89 2.94 17.00
N SER A 146 -9.42 2.26 18.03
CA SER A 146 -10.58 2.66 18.84
C SER A 146 -10.56 4.09 19.44
N LYS A 147 -9.40 4.77 19.41
CA LYS A 147 -9.23 6.14 19.92
C LYS A 147 -9.25 7.22 18.82
N LEU A 148 -9.32 6.84 17.56
CA LEU A 148 -9.36 7.78 16.44
C LEU A 148 -10.74 8.40 16.30
N ARG A 149 -10.77 9.72 16.09
CA ARG A 149 -11.99 10.51 15.91
C ARG A 149 -11.76 11.55 14.83
N ALA A 150 -12.85 12.07 14.26
CA ALA A 150 -12.79 13.17 13.29
C ALA A 150 -11.94 14.34 13.84
N GLY A 151 -11.17 14.98 12.97
CA GLY A 151 -10.20 16.03 13.29
C GLY A 151 -8.84 15.52 13.80
N THR A 152 -8.68 14.24 14.09
CA THR A 152 -7.36 13.69 14.46
C THR A 152 -6.45 13.68 13.24
N GLN A 153 -5.28 14.30 13.33
CA GLN A 153 -4.27 14.23 12.29
C GLN A 153 -3.58 12.86 12.29
N VAL A 154 -3.60 12.17 11.16
CA VAL A 154 -3.03 10.83 11.01
C VAL A 154 -2.23 10.69 9.72
N ALA A 155 -1.29 9.75 9.70
CA ALA A 155 -0.73 9.16 8.50
C ALA A 155 -1.20 7.71 8.39
N VAL A 156 -1.71 7.36 7.21
CA VAL A 156 -2.23 6.03 6.90
C VAL A 156 -1.25 5.32 5.99
N PHE A 157 -0.69 4.23 6.49
CA PHE A 157 0.12 3.29 5.74
C PHE A 157 -0.72 2.06 5.41
N GLY A 158 -0.53 1.51 4.22
CA GLY A 158 -1.32 0.39 3.77
C GLY A 158 -1.16 0.13 2.29
N LEU A 159 -2.04 -0.72 1.79
CA LEU A 159 -2.11 -1.08 0.38
C LEU A 159 -3.46 -0.64 -0.15
N ARG A 160 -3.44 0.06 -1.27
CA ARG A 160 -4.66 0.43 -1.97
C ARG A 160 -5.18 -0.77 -2.79
N ARG A 161 -6.48 -0.95 -2.78
CA ARG A 161 -7.25 -1.89 -3.62
C ARG A 161 -7.52 -1.27 -4.99
N THR A 162 -7.89 -2.08 -5.97
CA THR A 162 -8.23 -1.62 -7.32
C THR A 162 -9.52 -0.78 -7.36
N ASP A 163 -10.36 -0.88 -6.34
CA ASP A 163 -11.53 0.01 -6.12
C ASP A 163 -11.17 1.35 -5.44
N GLY A 164 -9.89 1.57 -5.15
CA GLY A 164 -9.39 2.80 -4.54
C GLY A 164 -9.42 2.83 -3.01
N VAL A 165 -10.02 1.85 -2.33
CA VAL A 165 -10.02 1.76 -0.86
C VAL A 165 -8.62 1.42 -0.36
N ILE A 166 -8.15 2.12 0.68
CA ILE A 166 -6.87 1.82 1.34
C ILE A 166 -7.12 0.82 2.46
N VAL A 167 -6.50 -0.36 2.39
CA VAL A 167 -6.46 -1.29 3.53
C VAL A 167 -5.26 -0.93 4.39
N ALA A 168 -5.51 -0.33 5.54
CA ALA A 168 -4.48 0.16 6.43
C ALA A 168 -3.77 -0.98 7.16
N SER A 169 -2.44 -0.97 7.08
CA SER A 169 -1.56 -1.80 7.92
C SER A 169 -1.06 -1.04 9.14
N LEU A 170 -1.09 0.29 9.12
CA LEU A 170 -0.83 1.15 10.27
C LEU A 170 -1.54 2.50 10.08
N VAL A 171 -2.27 2.93 11.11
CA VAL A 171 -2.74 4.32 11.22
C VAL A 171 -2.00 4.97 12.37
N GLU A 172 -1.13 5.92 12.05
CA GLU A 172 -0.28 6.60 13.01
C GLU A 172 -0.78 8.01 13.25
N GLN A 173 -1.08 8.36 14.51
CA GLN A 173 -1.40 9.73 14.87
C GLN A 173 -0.14 10.60 14.78
N ARG A 174 -0.24 11.73 14.09
CA ARG A 174 0.85 12.70 13.98
C ARG A 174 0.44 14.05 14.56
N GLN A 175 1.39 14.77 15.13
CA GLN A 175 1.21 16.18 15.47
C GLN A 175 1.87 16.99 14.36
N ASN A 176 1.14 17.93 13.75
CA ASN A 176 1.65 18.85 12.72
C ASN A 176 2.23 18.16 11.47
N ALA A 177 1.52 17.17 10.91
CA ALA A 177 1.91 16.57 9.63
C ALA A 177 1.35 17.37 8.45
N ALA A 178 2.16 17.56 7.41
CA ALA A 178 1.69 18.10 6.14
C ALA A 178 0.54 17.24 5.58
N GLU A 179 -0.45 17.91 5.01
CA GLU A 179 -1.53 17.24 4.32
C GLU A 179 -1.05 16.74 2.96
N ARG A 180 -1.22 15.44 2.75
CA ARG A 180 -0.66 14.74 1.61
C ARG A 180 -1.57 13.59 1.21
N VAL A 181 -1.70 13.38 -0.09
CA VAL A 181 -2.39 12.22 -0.66
C VAL A 181 -1.54 11.63 -1.78
N THR A 182 -1.48 10.29 -1.82
CA THR A 182 -0.85 9.55 -2.91
C THR A 182 -1.90 8.68 -3.60
N GLY A 183 -2.01 8.75 -4.91
CA GLY A 183 -2.99 7.97 -5.66
C GLY A 183 -3.02 8.27 -7.15
N LEU A 184 -3.86 7.52 -7.87
CA LEU A 184 -4.09 7.72 -9.31
C LEU A 184 -4.92 9.00 -9.51
N VAL A 185 -4.45 9.91 -10.36
CA VAL A 185 -5.22 11.09 -10.75
C VAL A 185 -6.27 10.69 -11.77
N GLU A 186 -7.54 10.96 -11.47
CA GLU A 186 -8.67 10.64 -12.32
C GLU A 186 -9.36 11.91 -12.81
N ARG A 187 -9.92 11.88 -14.02
CA ARG A 187 -10.76 12.96 -14.55
C ARG A 187 -12.20 12.68 -14.19
N GLY A 188 -12.83 13.61 -13.50
CA GLY A 188 -14.26 13.57 -13.18
C GLY A 188 -15.01 14.78 -13.71
N PRO A 189 -16.34 14.82 -13.52
CA PRO A 189 -17.19 15.93 -13.96
C PRO A 189 -16.75 17.30 -13.40
N ASN A 190 -16.17 17.30 -12.19
CA ASN A 190 -15.82 18.52 -11.45
C ASN A 190 -14.31 18.85 -11.48
N GLY A 191 -13.56 18.20 -12.37
CA GLY A 191 -12.10 18.35 -12.51
C GLY A 191 -11.31 17.10 -12.12
N LEU A 192 -10.03 17.29 -11.84
CA LEU A 192 -9.13 16.22 -11.40
C LEU A 192 -9.42 15.83 -9.95
N HIS A 193 -9.28 14.55 -9.63
CA HIS A 193 -9.44 14.04 -8.28
C HIS A 193 -8.53 12.83 -8.00
N ILE A 194 -8.33 12.53 -6.72
CA ILE A 194 -7.82 11.24 -6.24
C ILE A 194 -8.85 10.73 -5.24
N GLY A 195 -9.50 9.60 -5.52
CA GLY A 195 -10.61 9.13 -4.70
C GLY A 195 -11.70 10.20 -4.56
N GLY A 196 -12.13 10.50 -3.33
CA GLY A 196 -13.12 11.55 -3.07
C GLY A 196 -12.57 12.98 -3.04
N LEU A 197 -11.27 13.19 -3.21
CA LEU A 197 -10.63 14.51 -3.04
C LEU A 197 -10.44 15.22 -4.38
N LYS A 198 -11.07 16.39 -4.53
CA LYS A 198 -10.85 17.26 -5.70
C LYS A 198 -9.47 17.89 -5.64
N LEU A 199 -8.81 18.04 -6.79
CA LEU A 199 -7.48 18.62 -6.91
C LEU A 199 -7.53 19.96 -7.66
N ASN A 200 -6.94 21.00 -7.06
CA ASN A 200 -6.76 22.32 -7.65
C ASN A 200 -5.27 22.60 -7.85
N GLY A 201 -4.91 23.26 -8.95
CA GLY A 201 -3.51 23.60 -9.28
C GLY A 201 -2.65 22.41 -9.73
N VAL A 202 -3.28 21.30 -10.14
CA VAL A 202 -2.60 20.11 -10.68
C VAL A 202 -2.72 20.11 -12.20
N ASP A 203 -1.62 19.78 -12.89
CA ASP A 203 -1.57 19.68 -14.35
C ASP A 203 -2.54 18.58 -14.87
N PRO A 204 -3.49 18.90 -15.75
CA PRO A 204 -4.39 17.92 -16.38
C PRO A 204 -3.72 16.78 -17.17
N LEU A 205 -2.45 16.93 -17.53
CA LEU A 205 -1.64 15.88 -18.18
C LEU A 205 -1.25 14.74 -17.22
N LEU A 206 -1.36 14.97 -15.91
CA LEU A 206 -1.11 13.94 -14.89
C LEU A 206 -2.28 12.97 -14.71
N ALA A 207 -3.41 13.20 -15.38
CA ALA A 207 -4.52 12.26 -15.38
C ALA A 207 -4.08 10.87 -15.89
N GLY A 208 -4.44 9.82 -15.16
CA GLY A 208 -4.00 8.45 -15.39
C GLY A 208 -2.64 8.12 -14.79
N GLN A 209 -1.98 9.07 -14.12
CA GLN A 209 -0.71 8.82 -13.43
C GLN A 209 -0.91 8.75 -11.92
N ARG A 210 -0.11 7.92 -11.27
CA ARG A 210 -0.02 7.91 -9.82
C ARG A 210 0.88 9.06 -9.37
N VAL A 211 0.39 9.88 -8.45
CA VAL A 211 1.11 11.05 -7.95
C VAL A 211 1.00 11.13 -6.44
N GLN A 212 1.97 11.78 -5.83
CA GLN A 212 1.93 12.30 -4.47
C GLN A 212 1.71 13.82 -4.55
N ILE A 213 0.66 14.29 -3.88
CA ILE A 213 0.31 15.71 -3.78
C ILE A 213 0.40 16.12 -2.33
N GLU A 214 1.06 17.24 -2.09
CA GLU A 214 1.14 17.92 -0.81
C GLU A 214 0.58 19.34 -0.96
N GLY A 215 -0.17 19.80 0.03
CA GLY A 215 -0.82 21.11 -0.03
C GLY A 215 -1.72 21.38 1.15
N SER A 216 -2.75 22.19 0.92
CA SER A 216 -3.78 22.48 1.92
C SER A 216 -5.14 22.01 1.40
N ALA A 217 -5.82 21.19 2.19
CA ALA A 217 -7.14 20.69 1.94
C ALA A 217 -8.19 21.48 2.72
N SER A 218 -9.28 21.82 2.06
CA SER A 218 -10.44 22.44 2.66
C SER A 218 -11.68 22.05 1.86
N GLN A 219 -12.77 21.72 2.56
CA GLN A 219 -14.06 21.40 1.95
C GLN A 219 -13.99 20.31 0.85
N GLY A 220 -13.19 19.27 1.07
CA GLY A 220 -13.06 18.15 0.11
C GLY A 220 -12.27 18.49 -1.16
N ALA A 221 -11.58 19.62 -1.18
CA ALA A 221 -10.65 19.99 -2.25
C ALA A 221 -9.26 20.28 -1.69
N MET A 222 -8.22 19.84 -2.38
CA MET A 222 -6.83 20.14 -2.06
C MET A 222 -6.28 21.16 -3.06
N GLN A 223 -5.77 22.26 -2.54
CA GLN A 223 -4.92 23.18 -3.28
C GLN A 223 -3.49 22.64 -3.25
N ALA A 224 -3.02 22.14 -4.40
CA ALA A 224 -1.67 21.59 -4.51
C ALA A 224 -0.62 22.69 -4.31
N ALA A 225 0.32 22.44 -3.40
CA ALA A 225 1.54 23.23 -3.25
C ALA A 225 2.73 22.52 -3.89
N ARG A 226 2.73 21.18 -3.88
CA ARG A 226 3.75 20.35 -4.51
C ARG A 226 3.12 19.08 -5.07
N THR A 227 3.48 18.75 -6.30
CA THR A 227 3.06 17.52 -6.98
C THR A 227 4.30 16.76 -7.44
N ARG A 228 4.32 15.45 -7.18
CA ARG A 228 5.40 14.54 -7.60
C ARG A 228 4.79 13.29 -8.20
N ILE A 229 5.34 12.82 -9.31
CA ILE A 229 4.94 11.53 -9.87
C ILE A 229 5.49 10.43 -8.96
N ASP A 230 4.64 9.46 -8.63
CA ASP A 230 5.02 8.28 -7.85
C ASP A 230 5.33 7.13 -8.81
N ASP A 231 6.53 7.18 -9.41
CA ASP A 231 7.03 6.27 -10.46
C ASP A 231 8.08 5.27 -9.97
N PHE A 232 8.20 5.10 -8.65
CA PHE A 232 9.27 4.32 -8.01
C PHE A 232 10.69 4.82 -8.31
N SER A 233 10.88 6.12 -8.57
CA SER A 233 12.20 6.74 -8.73
C SER A 233 13.11 6.60 -7.49
N ASP A 234 12.56 6.27 -6.33
CA ASP A 234 13.32 5.90 -5.13
C ASP A 234 13.99 4.51 -5.21
N LEU A 235 13.60 3.69 -6.20
CA LEU A 235 14.14 2.34 -6.44
C LEU A 235 15.21 2.31 -7.55
N VAL A 236 15.91 3.43 -7.79
CA VAL A 236 17.02 3.50 -8.75
C VAL A 236 18.09 2.45 -8.42
N GLY A 237 18.55 1.73 -9.44
CA GLY A 237 19.51 0.62 -9.29
C GLY A 237 18.86 -0.75 -9.12
N ALA A 238 17.54 -0.81 -8.99
CA ALA A 238 16.80 -2.05 -9.09
C ALA A 238 16.57 -2.45 -10.55
N SER A 239 16.93 -3.69 -10.92
CA SER A 239 16.56 -4.29 -12.21
C SER A 239 15.32 -5.18 -12.11
N ARG A 240 14.97 -5.56 -10.88
CA ARG A 240 13.83 -6.41 -10.54
C ARG A 240 13.00 -5.73 -9.47
N LEU A 241 11.69 -5.95 -9.49
CA LEU A 241 10.79 -5.52 -8.42
C LEU A 241 10.15 -6.72 -7.73
N SER A 242 9.94 -6.57 -6.42
CA SER A 242 9.10 -7.41 -5.57
C SER A 242 8.08 -6.48 -4.92
N ILE A 243 6.83 -6.54 -5.36
CA ILE A 243 5.77 -5.60 -4.95
C ILE A 243 4.66 -6.36 -4.25
N GLU A 244 4.40 -5.99 -3.01
CA GLU A 244 3.17 -6.37 -2.32
C GLU A 244 2.04 -5.42 -2.70
N ALA A 245 0.94 -5.96 -3.21
CA ALA A 245 -0.21 -5.17 -3.64
C ALA A 245 -1.49 -5.98 -3.59
N TYR A 246 -2.63 -5.29 -3.59
CA TYR A 246 -3.87 -5.90 -4.07
C TYR A 246 -3.87 -5.92 -5.59
N VAL A 247 -4.23 -7.07 -6.16
CA VAL A 247 -4.11 -7.36 -7.58
C VAL A 247 -5.43 -7.89 -8.10
N GLN A 248 -5.86 -7.37 -9.25
CA GLN A 248 -7.00 -7.87 -10.01
C GLN A 248 -6.57 -8.17 -11.44
N ARG A 249 -7.14 -9.23 -12.02
CA ARG A 249 -6.91 -9.53 -13.43
C ARG A 249 -7.75 -8.60 -14.32
N ALA A 250 -7.09 -7.95 -15.27
CA ALA A 250 -7.69 -7.08 -16.28
C ALA A 250 -7.27 -7.57 -17.68
N GLY A 251 -8.07 -8.48 -18.25
CA GLY A 251 -7.73 -9.15 -19.52
C GLY A 251 -6.45 -9.97 -19.41
N SER A 252 -5.46 -9.65 -20.25
CA SER A 252 -4.14 -10.28 -20.26
C SER A 252 -3.16 -9.65 -19.26
N SER A 253 -3.53 -8.58 -18.57
CA SER A 253 -2.65 -7.89 -17.62
C SER A 253 -3.15 -8.04 -16.19
N LEU A 254 -2.27 -7.77 -15.24
CA LEU A 254 -2.63 -7.60 -13.83
C LEU A 254 -2.63 -6.10 -13.50
N GLN A 255 -3.74 -5.64 -12.94
CA GLN A 255 -3.87 -4.30 -12.39
C GLN A 255 -3.57 -4.37 -10.90
N LEU A 256 -2.58 -3.59 -10.45
CA LEU A 256 -2.29 -3.40 -9.04
C LEU A 256 -3.09 -2.20 -8.53
N GLY A 257 -3.51 -2.22 -7.27
CA GLY A 257 -4.23 -1.11 -6.65
C GLY A 257 -3.42 0.20 -6.53
N SER A 258 -2.12 0.16 -6.78
CA SER A 258 -1.30 1.37 -6.97
C SER A 258 -1.64 2.12 -8.27
N GLY A 259 -2.29 1.46 -9.24
CA GLY A 259 -2.48 1.93 -10.61
C GLY A 259 -1.45 1.36 -11.60
N LEU A 260 -0.45 0.62 -11.12
CA LEU A 260 0.54 -0.04 -11.98
C LEU A 260 -0.13 -1.18 -12.77
N ILE A 261 0.13 -1.22 -14.08
CA ILE A 261 -0.24 -2.33 -14.94
C ILE A 261 0.98 -3.21 -15.12
N ALA A 262 0.83 -4.48 -14.76
CA ALA A 262 1.83 -5.49 -14.92
C ALA A 262 1.44 -6.41 -16.08
N HIS A 263 2.32 -6.52 -17.07
CA HIS A 263 2.12 -7.38 -18.23
C HIS A 263 2.43 -8.81 -17.84
N ASP A 264 1.43 -9.67 -18.03
CA ASP A 264 1.51 -11.09 -17.75
C ASP A 264 1.46 -11.85 -19.07
N SER A 265 2.54 -12.55 -19.42
CA SER A 265 2.52 -13.54 -20.50
C SER A 265 2.07 -14.93 -20.02
N SER A 266 1.84 -15.07 -18.73
CA SER A 266 1.46 -16.28 -18.03
C SER A 266 0.02 -16.16 -17.48
N ARG A 267 -0.37 -17.13 -16.65
CA ARG A 267 -1.69 -17.25 -16.01
C ARG A 267 -1.63 -16.85 -14.53
N PHE A 268 -0.72 -15.95 -14.17
CA PHE A 268 -0.49 -15.53 -12.78
C PHE A 268 -1.55 -14.54 -12.32
N GLY A 269 -2.12 -14.70 -11.14
CA GLY A 269 -3.11 -13.75 -10.64
C GLY A 269 -4.13 -14.39 -9.71
N PRO A 270 -5.07 -13.59 -9.18
CA PRO A 270 -6.13 -14.13 -8.34
C PRO A 270 -7.01 -15.10 -9.12
N ALA A 271 -7.46 -16.18 -8.45
CA ALA A 271 -8.39 -17.14 -9.04
C ALA A 271 -9.76 -16.51 -9.35
N ALA A 272 -10.18 -15.53 -8.56
CA ALA A 272 -11.37 -14.72 -8.78
C ALA A 272 -11.22 -13.37 -8.08
N GLY A 273 -11.81 -12.33 -8.67
CA GLY A 273 -11.85 -10.99 -8.08
C GLY A 273 -10.46 -10.40 -7.85
N GLU A 274 -10.26 -9.90 -6.63
CA GLU A 274 -9.04 -9.23 -6.18
C GLU A 274 -8.40 -10.01 -5.03
N ALA A 275 -7.07 -10.09 -5.00
CA ALA A 275 -6.33 -10.70 -3.88
C ALA A 275 -5.08 -9.89 -3.53
N ARG A 276 -4.66 -9.96 -2.26
CA ARG A 276 -3.35 -9.46 -1.83
C ARG A 276 -2.27 -10.45 -2.26
N MET A 277 -1.26 -9.96 -2.98
CA MET A 277 -0.20 -10.78 -3.56
C MET A 277 1.16 -10.10 -3.45
N VAL A 278 2.24 -10.89 -3.41
CA VAL A 278 3.58 -10.43 -3.82
C VAL A 278 3.75 -10.74 -5.31
N VAL A 279 4.03 -9.73 -6.10
CA VAL A 279 4.34 -9.84 -7.53
C VAL A 279 5.82 -9.56 -7.73
N ASN A 280 6.54 -10.51 -8.32
CA ASN A 280 7.95 -10.33 -8.67
C ASN A 280 8.11 -10.28 -10.19
N GLY A 281 8.96 -9.40 -10.67
CA GLY A 281 9.16 -9.24 -12.10
C GLY A 281 10.30 -8.32 -12.47
N MET A 282 10.59 -8.27 -13.77
CA MET A 282 11.50 -7.29 -14.36
C MET A 282 10.74 -5.99 -14.57
N PHE A 283 11.32 -4.88 -14.15
CA PHE A 283 10.70 -3.57 -14.32
C PHE A 283 11.48 -2.75 -15.35
N ASP A 284 10.77 -2.35 -16.40
CA ASP A 284 11.25 -1.42 -17.39
C ASP A 284 10.33 -0.20 -17.38
N ARG A 285 10.87 0.99 -17.11
CA ARG A 285 10.08 2.23 -17.05
C ARG A 285 9.28 2.51 -18.33
N SER A 286 9.74 2.02 -19.48
CA SER A 286 9.08 2.20 -20.77
C SER A 286 8.07 1.11 -21.11
N ARG A 287 8.23 -0.10 -20.55
CA ARG A 287 7.44 -1.29 -20.87
C ARG A 287 6.59 -1.80 -19.69
N GLY A 288 6.62 -1.14 -18.54
CA GLY A 288 5.91 -1.54 -17.33
C GLY A 288 6.58 -2.70 -16.59
N LEU A 289 5.82 -3.36 -15.71
CA LEU A 289 6.29 -4.52 -14.95
C LEU A 289 6.00 -5.80 -15.74
N GLN A 290 7.03 -6.53 -16.15
CA GLN A 290 6.88 -7.87 -16.72
C GLN A 290 6.98 -8.91 -15.60
N ILE A 291 5.92 -9.70 -15.42
CA ILE A 291 5.79 -10.60 -14.28
C ILE A 291 6.56 -11.90 -14.50
N ASP A 292 7.40 -12.26 -13.53
CA ASP A 292 8.07 -13.56 -13.45
C ASP A 292 7.31 -14.53 -12.54
N SER A 293 6.74 -14.02 -11.44
CA SER A 293 5.97 -14.81 -10.47
C SER A 293 4.99 -13.95 -9.69
N ALA A 294 3.91 -14.56 -9.21
CA ALA A 294 3.00 -13.93 -8.26
C ALA A 294 2.54 -14.95 -7.21
N GLN A 295 2.50 -14.53 -5.95
CA GLN A 295 2.11 -15.38 -4.82
C GLN A 295 1.04 -14.67 -3.98
N ALA A 296 -0.08 -15.35 -3.74
CA ALA A 296 -1.12 -14.81 -2.87
C ALA A 296 -0.68 -14.86 -1.39
N ILE A 297 -1.03 -13.82 -0.63
CA ILE A 297 -0.74 -13.70 0.79
C ILE A 297 -2.06 -13.54 1.54
N SER A 298 -2.32 -14.42 2.51
CA SER A 298 -3.57 -14.39 3.28
C SER A 298 -3.49 -13.55 4.57
N GLN A 299 -2.28 -13.17 5.01
CA GLN A 299 -2.08 -12.53 6.31
C GLN A 299 -1.85 -11.02 6.19
N VAL A 300 -2.61 -10.24 6.98
CA VAL A 300 -2.34 -8.82 7.22
C VAL A 300 -1.42 -8.73 8.45
N PRO A 301 -0.25 -8.07 8.37
CA PRO A 301 0.57 -7.82 9.55
C PRO A 301 -0.24 -7.08 10.61
N GLY A 302 -0.38 -7.65 11.82
CA GLY A 302 -1.15 -7.06 12.91
C GLY A 302 -2.50 -7.72 13.20
N SER A 303 -3.01 -8.62 12.35
CA SER A 303 -4.12 -9.51 12.70
C SER A 303 -3.55 -10.76 13.39
N GLN A 304 -3.62 -10.84 14.72
CA GLN A 304 -3.50 -12.13 15.40
C GLN A 304 -4.77 -12.92 15.09
N ALA A 305 -4.66 -13.94 14.24
CA ALA A 305 -5.65 -15.00 14.23
C ALA A 305 -5.50 -15.82 15.53
N PRO A 306 -6.59 -16.32 16.15
CA PRO A 306 -6.48 -17.29 17.23
C PRO A 306 -5.71 -18.51 16.73
N GLY A 307 -4.71 -18.95 17.48
CA GLY A 307 -3.80 -20.02 17.08
C GLY A 307 -4.54 -21.31 16.70
N GLY A 308 -4.53 -21.63 15.41
CA GLY A 308 -4.78 -22.98 14.92
C GLY A 308 -3.44 -23.73 14.87
N GLY A 309 -3.19 -24.58 15.86
CA GLY A 309 -2.01 -25.44 15.90
C GLY A 309 -1.88 -26.24 14.60
N SER A 310 -0.77 -26.02 13.89
CA SER A 310 -0.40 -26.83 12.73
C SER A 310 0.19 -28.14 13.23
N ASN A 311 -0.51 -29.25 13.04
CA ASN A 311 0.01 -30.59 13.30
C ASN A 311 0.72 -31.08 12.02
N PRO A 312 2.06 -31.27 12.02
CA PRO A 312 2.78 -31.70 10.83
C PRO A 312 2.80 -33.24 10.75
N ASN A 313 1.69 -33.85 10.32
CA ASN A 313 1.75 -35.23 9.83
C ASN A 313 0.59 -35.56 8.89
N ARG A 314 0.71 -35.21 7.61
CA ARG A 314 -0.02 -35.86 6.51
C ARG A 314 0.73 -35.67 5.20
N SER A 315 1.42 -36.73 4.78
CA SER A 315 1.97 -36.85 3.43
C SER A 315 0.87 -36.90 2.37
N PRO A 316 1.07 -36.37 1.15
CA PRO A 316 0.06 -36.39 0.09
C PRO A 316 0.07 -37.74 -0.64
N GLY A 317 -1.04 -38.47 -0.57
CA GLY A 317 -1.31 -39.65 -1.40
C GLY A 317 -1.66 -39.25 -2.83
N GLY A 318 -0.98 -39.86 -3.79
CA GLY A 318 -1.10 -39.60 -5.22
C GLY A 318 -2.47 -39.95 -5.81
N GLY A 319 -2.86 -39.16 -6.82
CA GLY A 319 -4.03 -39.42 -7.65
C GLY A 319 -3.74 -40.50 -8.69
N SER A 320 -4.71 -41.38 -8.91
CA SER A 320 -4.75 -42.30 -10.05
C SER A 320 -6.06 -42.13 -10.82
N ILE A 321 -5.92 -41.50 -11.99
CA ILE A 321 -6.38 -41.89 -13.33
C ILE A 321 -7.59 -42.86 -13.41
N LEU A 322 -8.60 -42.38 -14.14
CA LEU A 322 -9.81 -43.04 -14.62
C LEU A 322 -9.54 -44.33 -15.42
N HIS A 323 -10.39 -45.35 -15.21
CA HIS A 323 -10.78 -46.31 -16.26
C HIS A 323 -12.28 -46.67 -16.11
N PRO A 324 -13.04 -46.77 -17.22
CA PRO A 324 -14.47 -47.06 -17.19
C PRO A 324 -14.75 -48.53 -17.53
N ASN A 325 -15.56 -49.23 -16.72
CA ASN A 325 -16.57 -50.15 -17.24
C ASN A 325 -17.46 -50.81 -16.17
N ARG A 326 -18.67 -51.15 -16.61
CA ARG A 326 -19.68 -52.09 -16.07
C ARG A 326 -20.78 -51.57 -15.13
N THR A 327 -21.89 -51.21 -15.80
CA THR A 327 -23.22 -51.87 -15.75
C THR A 327 -23.82 -52.23 -14.40
N THR A 328 -24.89 -51.51 -14.04
CA THR A 328 -26.03 -51.98 -13.23
C THR A 328 -26.87 -53.01 -14.01
N PRO A 329 -27.60 -53.92 -13.34
CA PRO A 329 -29.04 -53.67 -13.18
C PRO A 329 -29.72 -54.22 -11.89
N ALA A 330 -30.62 -53.39 -11.34
CA ALA A 330 -31.99 -53.66 -10.84
C ALA A 330 -32.32 -54.66 -9.69
N PRO A 331 -33.53 -54.53 -9.06
CA PRO A 331 -33.79 -54.84 -7.65
C PRO A 331 -34.87 -55.93 -7.40
N SER A 332 -34.94 -56.42 -6.16
CA SER A 332 -36.06 -57.19 -5.57
C SER A 332 -35.82 -57.25 -4.04
N GLY A 333 -36.77 -57.22 -3.10
CA GLY A 333 -38.23 -57.10 -3.06
C GLY A 333 -38.70 -57.23 -1.59
N THR A 334 -39.91 -56.73 -1.30
CA THR A 334 -40.90 -57.18 -0.27
C THR A 334 -40.68 -57.02 1.26
N GLN A 335 -41.59 -56.19 1.85
CA GLN A 335 -42.23 -56.05 3.21
C GLN A 335 -42.52 -57.32 4.08
N PRO A 336 -43.19 -57.27 5.27
CA PRO A 336 -43.32 -56.28 6.39
C PRO A 336 -43.47 -56.84 7.87
N GLY A 337 -43.31 -55.96 8.90
CA GLY A 337 -44.12 -55.88 10.16
C GLY A 337 -43.57 -56.54 11.47
N PRO A 338 -44.18 -56.31 12.67
CA PRO A 338 -44.51 -55.02 13.35
C PRO A 338 -44.32 -55.01 14.91
N THR A 339 -44.72 -53.87 15.54
CA THR A 339 -45.25 -53.66 16.93
C THR A 339 -44.35 -53.15 18.07
N GLY A 340 -44.87 -52.14 18.81
CA GLY A 340 -44.52 -51.86 20.21
C GLY A 340 -44.36 -50.38 20.60
N ALA A 341 -45.46 -49.68 20.91
CA ALA A 341 -45.49 -48.41 21.68
C ALA A 341 -45.42 -48.72 23.21
N PRO A 342 -45.38 -47.77 24.20
CA PRO A 342 -45.83 -46.37 24.16
C PRO A 342 -44.96 -45.30 24.88
N ALA A 343 -45.38 -44.04 24.69
CA ALA A 343 -45.01 -42.78 25.37
C ALA A 343 -45.55 -42.74 26.84
N PRO A 344 -45.63 -41.62 27.63
CA PRO A 344 -45.45 -40.16 27.38
C PRO A 344 -44.58 -39.48 28.48
N GLY A 345 -44.40 -38.15 28.68
CA GLY A 345 -44.99 -36.90 28.22
C GLY A 345 -44.13 -35.71 28.73
N SER A 346 -44.03 -34.59 28.00
CA SER A 346 -44.71 -33.30 28.26
C SER A 346 -44.50 -32.74 29.68
N GLY A 347 -43.69 -31.70 29.87
CA GLY A 347 -44.15 -30.31 29.76
C GLY A 347 -43.39 -29.35 30.71
N PRO A 348 -43.74 -28.04 30.73
CA PRO A 348 -42.76 -26.95 30.59
C PRO A 348 -42.63 -25.99 31.80
N GLY A 349 -41.61 -25.12 31.78
CA GLY A 349 -41.74 -23.73 32.23
C GLY A 349 -40.80 -23.19 33.33
N ALA A 350 -40.59 -21.88 33.22
CA ALA A 350 -40.23 -20.89 34.25
C ALA A 350 -38.75 -20.61 34.59
N ASN A 351 -38.30 -19.40 34.20
CA ASN A 351 -37.37 -18.57 34.97
C ASN A 351 -38.09 -18.04 36.23
N PRO A 352 -37.41 -17.83 37.38
CA PRO A 352 -36.84 -16.51 37.65
C PRO A 352 -35.58 -16.45 38.55
N GLY A 353 -34.75 -15.42 38.33
CA GLY A 353 -34.27 -14.52 39.39
C GLY A 353 -33.14 -14.90 40.34
N SER A 354 -32.33 -13.87 40.63
CA SER A 354 -31.51 -13.60 41.83
C SER A 354 -30.07 -14.15 41.92
N ALA A 355 -29.15 -13.19 42.08
CA ALA A 355 -27.76 -13.36 42.47
C ALA A 355 -27.62 -13.62 43.98
N PRO A 356 -26.46 -14.14 44.41
CA PRO A 356 -25.94 -13.82 45.74
C PRO A 356 -24.45 -13.40 45.77
N PRO A 357 -23.98 -12.81 46.90
CA PRO A 357 -22.72 -12.05 47.01
C PRO A 357 -21.66 -12.67 47.97
N GLY A 358 -20.43 -12.12 47.94
CA GLY A 358 -19.43 -12.14 49.03
C GLY A 358 -18.32 -13.21 48.97
N PRO A 359 -17.21 -13.09 49.73
CA PRO A 359 -17.03 -12.26 50.92
C PRO A 359 -15.78 -11.34 50.95
N SER A 360 -15.73 -10.55 52.03
CA SER A 360 -14.89 -9.41 52.36
C SER A 360 -13.96 -9.64 53.57
N GLY A 361 -12.93 -8.79 53.69
CA GLY A 361 -12.31 -8.35 54.97
C GLY A 361 -10.80 -8.60 55.11
N PRO A 362 -10.05 -7.87 55.99
CA PRO A 362 -10.40 -6.77 56.91
C PRO A 362 -9.57 -5.45 56.72
N SER A 363 -10.13 -4.24 56.90
CA SER A 363 -10.12 -3.36 58.11
C SER A 363 -8.71 -2.94 58.58
N GLY A 364 -8.21 -1.70 58.47
CA GLY A 364 -8.62 -0.35 58.97
C GLY A 364 -7.34 0.42 59.41
N PRO A 365 -7.34 1.59 60.09
CA PRO A 365 -8.33 2.67 60.21
C PRO A 365 -7.78 4.12 60.03
N GLY A 366 -8.68 5.10 59.84
CA GLY A 366 -8.56 6.53 60.23
C GLY A 366 -7.81 7.47 59.27
N GLY A 367 -8.18 8.74 59.03
CA GLY A 367 -9.24 9.61 59.55
C GLY A 367 -9.06 11.05 59.01
N PHE A 368 -10.20 11.75 58.86
CA PHE A 368 -10.46 13.21 58.92
C PHE A 368 -9.61 14.26 58.15
N GLY A 369 -10.33 15.17 57.46
CA GLY A 369 -10.02 16.61 57.45
C GLY A 369 -10.01 17.32 56.09
N THR A 370 -10.96 18.24 55.88
CA THR A 370 -10.96 19.30 54.84
C THR A 370 -10.88 20.68 55.53
N PRO A 371 -10.87 21.82 54.83
CA PRO A 371 -9.79 22.53 54.10
C PRO A 371 -9.32 23.83 54.82
N GLY A 372 -8.21 24.46 54.40
CA GLY A 372 -7.83 25.79 54.92
C GLY A 372 -6.60 26.39 54.23
N GLY A 373 -6.62 27.70 53.95
CA GLY A 373 -5.59 28.42 53.19
C GLY A 373 -4.79 29.48 53.98
N GLY A 374 -3.76 30.03 53.29
CA GLY A 374 -2.95 31.23 53.63
C GLY A 374 -2.02 31.13 54.86
N PRO A 375 -0.98 31.99 55.05
CA PRO A 375 -0.67 33.28 54.39
C PRO A 375 0.83 33.50 53.99
N MET A 376 1.16 34.76 53.66
CA MET A 376 2.39 35.36 53.07
C MET A 376 3.72 35.34 53.88
N GLY A 377 4.84 35.34 53.12
CA GLY A 377 6.07 36.17 53.26
C GLY A 377 7.20 35.72 54.22
N PRO A 378 8.43 36.32 54.22
CA PRO A 378 9.06 37.29 53.29
C PRO A 378 10.57 37.05 52.94
N GLY A 379 11.10 37.82 51.97
CA GLY A 379 12.55 38.20 51.84
C GLY A 379 13.48 37.18 51.17
N GLY A 380 14.50 37.51 50.38
CA GLY A 380 15.13 38.78 49.98
C GLY A 380 16.48 38.47 49.28
N GLY A 381 17.02 39.43 48.52
CA GLY A 381 18.41 39.43 47.97
C GLY A 381 18.47 39.33 46.44
N MET A 382 18.46 40.42 45.67
CA MET A 382 19.53 41.42 45.38
C MET A 382 20.80 40.89 44.67
N GLY A 383 21.08 41.52 43.52
CA GLY A 383 22.33 41.48 42.74
C GLY A 383 22.02 41.30 41.24
N GLY A 384 22.17 42.24 40.32
CA GLY A 384 22.87 43.52 40.31
C GLY A 384 23.87 43.55 39.15
N GLY A 385 23.64 44.43 38.16
CA GLY A 385 24.60 44.84 37.11
C GLY A 385 24.59 43.95 35.85
N GLY A 386 24.39 44.42 34.62
CA GLY A 386 24.50 45.77 34.07
C GLY A 386 25.77 45.88 33.22
N PHE A 387 25.65 45.80 31.89
CA PHE A 387 26.57 46.42 30.92
C PHE A 387 25.79 46.74 29.64
N GLY A 388 25.85 48.01 29.25
CA GLY A 388 25.23 48.53 28.03
C GLY A 388 26.24 48.88 26.95
N GLY A 389 25.71 48.96 25.73
CA GLY A 389 26.15 49.80 24.61
C GLY A 389 27.11 49.19 23.58
N PRO A 390 27.29 49.82 22.40
CA PRO A 390 26.35 50.68 21.66
C PRO A 390 26.40 50.52 20.10
N GLY A 391 25.48 51.20 19.40
CA GLY A 391 25.63 51.66 18.00
C GLY A 391 25.26 50.63 16.92
N GLY A 392 24.51 50.93 15.85
CA GLY A 392 24.38 52.17 15.09
C GLY A 392 24.83 51.88 13.65
N GLY A 393 23.91 51.95 12.67
CA GLY A 393 24.24 51.65 11.27
C GLY A 393 23.08 51.85 10.31
N MET A 394 22.86 53.10 9.91
CA MET A 394 22.09 53.49 8.72
C MET A 394 22.92 53.27 7.44
N GLY A 395 22.25 52.89 6.35
CA GLY A 395 22.69 52.99 4.96
C GLY A 395 21.76 52.14 4.09
N GLY A 396 20.96 52.63 3.13
CA GLY A 396 21.05 53.84 2.33
C GLY A 396 21.77 53.56 1.02
N GLY A 397 21.04 53.19 -0.05
CA GLY A 397 21.63 53.03 -1.39
C GLY A 397 20.64 52.55 -2.46
N ARG A 398 20.11 53.50 -3.23
CA ARG A 398 19.43 53.29 -4.52
C ARG A 398 20.45 52.91 -5.60
N ARG A 399 20.09 51.99 -6.50
CA ARG A 399 20.02 52.19 -7.96
C ARG A 399 19.39 50.98 -8.62
#